data_AF-A0A944SL72-F1
#
_entry.id   AF-A0A944SL72-F1
#
_cell.length_a   1.000
_cell.length_b   1.000
_cell.length_c   1.000
_cell.angle_alpha   90.00
_cell.angle_beta   90.00
_cell.angle_gamma   90.00
#
_symmetry.space_group_name_H-M   'P 1'
#
loop_
_entity.id
_entity.type
_entity.pdbx_description
1 polymer ?
#
loop_
_entity_poly.entity_id
_entity_poly.type
_entity_poly.pdbx_seq_one_letter_code
_entity_poly.pdbx_strand_id
1 'polypeptide(L)'
;MNTKDYGIKELENEFGPLTFGNALGSFRLGKGVSQKVFAKSLGITPQSLCDLEKSRRIPSPGRAAKIAKKLKEPIAFWVQLSFQDTIRKEELKLKVSVA
;
A
#
# COMPACT_ATOMS: atom_id res chain seq x y z
N MET A 1 20.30 12.47 -23.85
CA MET A 1 19.69 11.81 -22.67
C MET A 1 19.40 10.38 -23.06
N ASN A 2 20.02 9.41 -22.40
CA ASN A 2 19.81 7.99 -22.69
C ASN A 2 18.48 7.59 -22.07
N THR A 3 17.43 7.44 -22.88
CA THR A 3 16.14 6.88 -22.45
C THR A 3 16.34 5.39 -22.22
N LYS A 4 16.96 5.03 -21.09
CA LYS A 4 16.82 3.67 -20.56
C LYS A 4 15.33 3.52 -20.23
N ASP A 5 14.72 2.45 -20.71
CA ASP A 5 13.35 2.08 -20.35
C ASP A 5 13.26 2.00 -18.82
N TYR A 6 12.72 3.05 -18.20
CA TYR A 6 12.58 3.14 -16.77
C TYR A 6 11.23 2.55 -16.40
N GLY A 7 11.24 1.24 -16.16
CA GLY A 7 10.05 0.43 -15.92
C GLY A 7 9.85 0.08 -14.45
N ILE A 8 8.96 -0.89 -14.23
CA ILE A 8 8.57 -1.33 -12.88
C ILE A 8 9.76 -1.95 -12.12
N LYS A 9 10.67 -2.63 -12.83
CA LYS A 9 11.83 -3.28 -12.21
C LYS A 9 12.84 -2.26 -11.71
N GLU A 10 13.08 -1.21 -12.48
CA GLU A 10 13.99 -0.12 -12.12
C GLU A 10 13.46 0.63 -10.89
N LEU A 11 12.16 0.93 -10.88
CA LEU A 11 11.47 1.51 -9.72
C LEU A 11 11.56 0.62 -8.48
N GLU A 12 11.33 -0.69 -8.63
CA GLU A 12 11.41 -1.63 -7.51
C GLU A 12 12.84 -1.76 -6.96
N ASN A 13 13.86 -1.68 -7.82
CA ASN A 13 15.26 -1.69 -7.39
C ASN A 13 15.65 -0.41 -6.63
N GLU A 14 15.11 0.75 -7.01
CA GLU A 14 15.45 2.04 -6.42
C GLU A 14 14.67 2.34 -5.13
N PHE A 15 13.37 2.05 -5.11
CA PHE A 15 12.47 2.39 -4.01
C PHE A 15 12.00 1.19 -3.18
N GLY A 16 12.37 -0.02 -3.60
CA GLY A 16 11.88 -1.26 -3.04
C GLY A 16 10.52 -1.67 -3.62
N PRO A 17 10.01 -2.84 -3.17
CA PRO A 17 8.74 -3.37 -3.66
C PRO A 17 7.55 -2.47 -3.29
N LEU A 18 6.52 -2.47 -4.14
CA LEU A 18 5.26 -1.84 -3.80
C LEU A 18 4.59 -2.58 -2.62
N THR A 19 4.48 -1.90 -1.48
CA THR A 19 3.78 -2.37 -0.28
C THR A 19 2.41 -1.71 -0.15
N PHE A 20 1.52 -2.30 0.65
CA PHE A 20 0.25 -1.69 1.06
C PHE A 20 0.48 -0.29 1.65
N GLY A 21 1.46 -0.16 2.53
CA GLY A 21 1.81 1.09 3.20
C GLY A 21 2.23 2.17 2.23
N ASN A 22 3.18 1.85 1.34
CA ASN A 22 3.69 2.78 0.35
C ASN A 22 2.60 3.16 -0.66
N ALA A 23 1.79 2.19 -1.12
CA ALA A 23 0.65 2.48 -2.00
C ALA A 23 -0.35 3.44 -1.33
N LEU A 24 -0.66 3.23 -0.05
CA LEU A 24 -1.57 4.09 0.71
C LEU A 24 -1.00 5.51 0.91
N GLY A 25 0.29 5.61 1.24
CA GLY A 25 0.98 6.87 1.40
C GLY A 25 1.04 7.66 0.08
N SER A 26 1.42 7.01 -1.01
CA SER A 26 1.46 7.61 -2.34
C SER A 26 0.08 8.07 -2.80
N PHE A 27 -0.97 7.28 -2.55
CA PHE A 27 -2.35 7.67 -2.84
C PHE A 27 -2.77 8.91 -2.06
N ARG A 28 -2.42 9.00 -0.77
CA ARG A 28 -2.67 10.20 0.06
C ARG A 28 -1.93 11.42 -0.49
N LEU A 29 -0.64 11.26 -0.80
CA LEU A 29 0.21 12.34 -1.31
C LEU A 29 -0.29 12.84 -2.68
N GLY A 30 -0.74 11.94 -3.56
CA GLY A 30 -1.38 12.30 -4.82
C GLY A 30 -2.67 13.12 -4.66
N LYS A 31 -3.34 13.01 -3.51
CA LYS A 31 -4.49 13.86 -3.14
C LYS A 31 -4.10 15.18 -2.48
N GLY A 32 -2.82 15.39 -2.16
CA GLY A 32 -2.34 16.62 -1.51
C GLY A 32 -2.85 16.85 -0.08
N VAL A 33 -3.29 15.80 0.61
CA VAL A 33 -3.90 15.92 1.96
C VAL A 33 -2.98 15.42 3.08
N SER A 34 -3.12 16.01 4.27
CA SER A 34 -2.40 15.57 5.47
C SER A 34 -2.88 14.21 5.97
N GLN A 35 -2.03 13.51 6.74
CA GLN A 35 -2.40 12.24 7.38
C GLN A 35 -3.66 12.38 8.26
N LYS A 36 -3.82 13.50 8.97
CA LYS A 36 -4.99 13.73 9.83
C LYS A 36 -6.30 13.78 9.01
N VAL A 37 -6.29 14.50 7.88
CA VAL A 37 -7.46 14.61 6.99
C VAL A 37 -7.78 13.26 6.34
N PHE A 38 -6.76 12.55 5.87
CA PHE A 38 -6.95 11.25 5.23
C PHE A 38 -7.40 10.15 6.20
N ALA A 39 -6.86 10.13 7.43
CA ALA A 39 -7.29 9.18 8.44
C ALA A 39 -8.79 9.37 8.77
N LYS A 40 -9.25 10.63 8.84
CA LYS A 40 -10.67 10.96 9.02
C LYS A 40 -11.54 10.44 7.87
N SER A 41 -11.12 10.58 6.62
CA SER A 41 -11.90 10.07 5.47
C SER A 41 -11.96 8.54 5.42
N LEU A 42 -10.92 7.87 5.91
CA LEU A 42 -10.87 6.41 6.06
C LEU A 42 -11.61 5.88 7.30
N GLY A 43 -11.95 6.75 8.26
CA GLY A 43 -12.55 6.34 9.53
C GLY A 43 -11.58 5.59 10.46
N ILE A 44 -10.28 5.94 10.40
CA ILE A 44 -9.23 5.37 11.26
C ILE A 44 -8.51 6.48 12.02
N THR A 45 -7.74 6.13 13.06
CA THR A 45 -6.94 7.11 13.79
C THR A 45 -5.72 7.56 12.96
N PRO A 46 -5.24 8.81 13.11
CA PRO A 46 -4.01 9.26 12.45
C PRO A 46 -2.80 8.38 12.80
N GLN A 47 -2.70 7.90 14.04
CA GLN A 47 -1.68 6.95 14.46
C GLN A 47 -1.76 5.64 13.66
N SER A 48 -2.97 5.09 13.51
CA SER A 48 -3.16 3.88 12.74
C SER A 48 -2.82 4.08 11.26
N LEU A 49 -3.14 5.23 10.67
CA LEU A 49 -2.73 5.55 9.31
C LEU A 49 -1.20 5.64 9.20
N CYS A 50 -0.54 6.34 10.12
CA CYS A 50 0.91 6.46 10.14
C CYS A 50 1.61 5.10 10.27
N ASP A 51 1.07 4.19 11.09
CA ASP A 51 1.58 2.82 11.22
C ASP A 51 1.42 2.00 9.93
N LEU A 52 0.32 2.20 9.20
CA LEU A 52 0.09 1.57 7.90
C LEU A 52 1.06 2.13 6.85
N GLU A 53 1.14 3.46 6.70
CA GLU A 53 1.98 4.12 5.69
C GLU A 53 3.47 3.83 5.89
N LYS A 54 3.93 3.71 7.14
CA LYS A 54 5.32 3.35 7.46
C LYS A 54 5.57 1.84 7.48
N SER A 55 4.61 1.04 7.02
CA SER A 55 4.68 -0.44 6.99
C SER A 55 4.99 -1.08 8.36
N ARG A 56 4.77 -0.36 9.48
CA ARG A 56 4.92 -0.91 10.85
C ARG A 56 3.81 -1.90 11.18
N ARG A 57 2.65 -1.73 10.55
CA ARG A 57 1.52 -2.65 10.63
C ARG A 57 1.02 -2.96 9.23
N ILE A 58 0.82 -4.24 8.97
CA ILE A 58 0.15 -4.74 7.77
C ILE A 58 -1.33 -4.95 8.15
N PRO A 59 -2.29 -4.38 7.43
CA PRO A 59 -3.70 -4.60 7.73
C PRO A 59 -4.07 -6.05 7.43
N SER A 60 -5.06 -6.60 8.15
CA SER A 60 -5.68 -7.87 7.75
C SER A 60 -6.44 -7.71 6.43
N PRO A 61 -6.72 -8.80 5.69
CA PRO A 61 -7.43 -8.75 4.42
C PRO A 61 -8.79 -8.04 4.50
N GLY A 62 -9.57 -8.31 5.54
CA GLY A 62 -10.85 -7.64 5.77
C GLY A 62 -10.70 -6.13 6.05
N ARG A 63 -9.62 -5.73 6.72
CA ARG A 63 -9.32 -4.31 6.96
C ARG A 63 -8.82 -3.63 5.68
N ALA A 64 -7.98 -4.29 4.89
CA ALA A 64 -7.54 -3.83 3.58
C ALA A 64 -8.74 -3.58 2.65
N ALA A 65 -9.69 -4.52 2.59
CA ALA A 65 -10.91 -4.36 1.81
C ALA A 65 -11.78 -3.18 2.28
N LYS A 66 -11.91 -2.96 3.60
CA LYS A 66 -12.63 -1.79 4.14
C LYS A 66 -11.96 -0.47 3.74
N ILE A 67 -10.63 -0.41 3.80
CA ILE A 67 -9.86 0.75 3.34
C ILE A 67 -10.08 0.96 1.84
N ALA A 68 -9.91 -0.07 1.00
CA ALA A 68 -10.11 0.01 -0.44
C ALA A 68 -11.50 0.56 -0.84
N LYS A 69 -12.56 0.09 -0.17
CA LYS A 69 -13.92 0.62 -0.36
C LYS A 69 -14.02 2.11 -0.06
N LYS A 70 -13.33 2.62 0.97
CA LYS A 70 -13.30 4.05 1.30
C LYS A 70 -12.46 4.86 0.31
N LEU A 71 -11.42 4.26 -0.26
CA LEU A 71 -10.62 4.86 -1.33
C LEU A 71 -11.36 4.91 -2.67
N LYS A 72 -12.40 4.07 -2.84
CA LYS A 72 -13.10 3.79 -4.10
C LYS A 72 -12.18 3.14 -5.15
N GLU A 73 -11.31 2.27 -4.67
CA GLU A 73 -10.32 1.56 -5.48
C GLU A 73 -10.61 0.04 -5.52
N PRO A 74 -10.07 -0.70 -6.52
CA PRO A 74 -10.28 -2.13 -6.63
C PRO A 74 -9.86 -2.89 -5.36
N ILE A 75 -10.81 -3.61 -4.75
CA ILE A 75 -10.58 -4.36 -3.50
C ILE A 75 -9.49 -5.41 -3.68
N ALA A 76 -9.50 -6.12 -4.81
CA ALA A 76 -8.55 -7.19 -5.11
C ALA A 76 -7.10 -6.71 -5.01
N PHE A 77 -6.80 -5.54 -5.59
CA PHE A 77 -5.46 -4.95 -5.56
C PHE A 77 -4.96 -4.67 -4.12
N TRP A 78 -5.78 -4.02 -3.30
CA TRP A 78 -5.40 -3.68 -1.92
C TRP A 78 -5.30 -4.90 -1.01
N VAL A 79 -6.17 -5.90 -1.22
CA VAL A 79 -6.12 -7.18 -0.51
C VAL A 79 -4.89 -7.97 -0.91
N GLN A 80 -4.56 -8.00 -2.21
CA GLN A 80 -3.34 -8.64 -2.72
C GLN A 80 -2.08 -8.02 -2.09
N LEU A 81 -1.99 -6.68 -2.01
CA LEU A 81 -0.87 -6.01 -1.36
C LEU A 81 -0.74 -6.38 0.12
N SER A 82 -1.87 -6.41 0.85
CA SER A 82 -1.89 -6.82 2.26
C SER A 82 -1.34 -8.24 2.46
N PHE A 83 -1.76 -9.21 1.65
CA PHE A 83 -1.22 -10.56 1.71
C PHE A 83 0.25 -10.62 1.26
N GLN A 84 0.61 -9.93 0.19
CA GLN A 84 1.97 -9.93 -0.33
C GLN A 84 2.95 -9.36 0.69
N ASP A 85 2.58 -8.33 1.43
CA ASP A 85 3.39 -7.77 2.50
C ASP A 85 3.53 -8.73 3.68
N THR A 86 2.47 -9.47 4.04
CA THR A 86 2.56 -10.53 5.06
C THR A 86 3.58 -11.60 4.64
N ILE A 87 3.49 -12.08 3.41
CA ILE A 87 4.41 -13.09 2.87
C ILE A 87 5.86 -12.57 2.86
N ARG A 88 6.08 -11.32 2.43
CA ARG A 88 7.41 -10.69 2.46
C ARG A 88 7.96 -10.53 3.88
N LYS A 89 7.10 -10.20 4.84
CA LYS A 89 7.49 -10.06 6.26
C LYS A 89 7.97 -11.38 6.86
N GLU A 90 7.40 -12.50 6.42
CA GLU A 90 7.83 -13.85 6.80
C GLU A 90 9.03 -14.34 5.96
N GLU A 91 9.64 -13.47 5.15
CA GLU A 91 10.80 -13.77 4.28
C GLU A 91 10.54 -14.90 3.26
N LEU A 92 9.26 -15.19 2.99
CA LEU A 92 8.85 -16.21 2.03
C LEU A 92 8.94 -15.66 0.61
N LYS A 93 9.66 -16.37 -0.27
CA LYS A 93 9.83 -16.02 -1.69
C LYS A 93 8.61 -16.45 -2.53
N LEU A 94 7.41 -16.00 -2.14
CA LEU A 94 6.15 -16.32 -2.80
C LEU A 94 5.47 -15.05 -3.34
N LYS A 95 4.76 -15.20 -4.46
CA LYS A 95 3.96 -14.13 -5.07
C LYS A 95 2.48 -14.43 -4.88
N VAL A 96 1.75 -13.46 -4.34
CA VAL A 96 0.30 -13.55 -4.15
C VAL A 96 -0.40 -13.05 -5.40
N SER A 97 -1.37 -13.83 -5.89
CA SER A 97 -2.29 -13.46 -6.96
C SER A 97 -3.71 -13.66 -6.47
N VAL A 98 -4.59 -12.69 -6.75
CA VAL A 98 -6.02 -12.76 -6.43
C VAL A 98 -6.77 -12.91 -7.74
N ALA A 99 -7.67 -13.89 -7.82
CA ALA A 99 -8.49 -14.17 -9.00
C ALA A 99 -9.72 -13.25 -9.09
#